data_AF-A0A960W1W6-F1
#
_entry.id   AF-A0A960W1W6-F1
#
_cell.length_a   1.000
_cell.length_b   1.000
_cell.length_c   1.000
_cell.angle_alpha   90.00
_cell.angle_beta   90.00
_cell.angle_gamma   90.00
#
_symmetry.space_group_name_H-M   'P 1'
#
loop_
_entity.id
_entity.type
_entity.pdbx_description
1 polymer ?
#
loop_
_entity_poly.entity_id
_entity_poly.type
_entity_poly.pdbx_seq_one_letter_code
_entity_poly.pdbx_strand_id
1 'polypeptide(L)'
;MEKDLKLIGIENHNSRRRKKGLEPLTKKEFRKYTRNVSKDATGRNAPHVDKAIERMKETFGKDVTRKKKECFRCGKNKKLTEFVCRYDGKEPVINNVCKQCESKRTSEWAKSRKSR
;
A
#
# COMPACT_ATOMS: atom_id res chain seq x y z
N MET A 1 -11.79 15.06 -9.64
CA MET A 1 -10.62 14.49 -10.38
C MET A 1 -10.00 13.28 -9.67
N GLU A 2 -10.78 12.26 -9.31
CA GLU A 2 -10.30 11.03 -8.63
C GLU A 2 -9.97 9.87 -9.61
N LYS A 3 -10.24 10.06 -10.92
CA LYS A 3 -10.31 8.96 -11.90
C LYS A 3 -8.94 8.49 -12.43
N ASP A 4 -7.89 9.32 -12.42
CA ASP A 4 -6.67 9.07 -13.20
C ASP A 4 -5.57 8.27 -12.51
N LEU A 5 -5.51 8.27 -11.18
CA LEU A 5 -4.44 7.58 -10.45
C LEU A 5 -4.54 6.06 -10.51
N LYS A 6 -5.78 5.54 -10.51
CA LYS A 6 -6.03 4.10 -10.69
C LYS A 6 -5.66 3.65 -12.09
N LEU A 7 -5.80 4.51 -13.11
CA LEU A 7 -5.44 4.23 -14.49
C LEU A 7 -3.93 4.08 -14.66
N ILE A 8 -3.12 4.97 -14.07
CA ILE A 8 -1.65 4.90 -14.13
C ILE A 8 -1.11 3.58 -13.51
N GLY A 9 -1.68 3.16 -12.37
CA GLY A 9 -1.31 1.89 -11.74
C GLY A 9 -1.65 0.67 -12.60
N ILE A 10 -2.80 0.71 -13.29
CA ILE A 10 -3.24 -0.33 -14.24
C ILE A 10 -2.32 -0.37 -15.46
N GLU A 11 -1.99 0.78 -16.04
CA GLU A 11 -1.13 0.87 -17.23
C GLU A 11 0.28 0.33 -16.99
N ASN A 12 0.90 0.69 -15.86
CA ASN A 12 2.22 0.16 -15.49
C ASN A 12 2.19 -1.35 -15.23
N HIS A 13 1.06 -1.89 -14.77
CA HIS A 13 0.88 -3.33 -14.60
C HIS A 13 0.67 -4.02 -15.96
N ASN A 14 -0.19 -3.47 -16.82
CA ASN A 14 -0.47 -3.99 -18.15
C ASN A 14 0.75 -3.92 -19.07
N SER A 15 1.60 -2.90 -18.95
CA SER A 15 2.90 -2.85 -19.64
C SER A 15 3.80 -4.03 -19.25
N ARG A 16 3.88 -4.36 -17.96
CA ARG A 16 4.62 -5.53 -17.46
C ARG A 16 4.00 -6.86 -17.90
N ARG A 17 2.67 -6.93 -18.04
CA ARG A 17 1.97 -8.11 -18.56
C ARG A 17 2.24 -8.33 -20.05
N ARG A 18 2.18 -7.27 -20.87
CA ARG A 18 2.53 -7.33 -22.29
C ARG A 18 3.95 -7.82 -22.53
N LYS A 19 4.93 -7.35 -21.74
CA LYS A 19 6.32 -7.85 -21.79
C LYS A 19 6.46 -9.35 -21.49
N LYS A 20 5.45 -9.96 -20.86
CA LYS A 20 5.38 -11.39 -20.54
C LYS A 20 4.41 -12.15 -21.45
N GLY A 21 3.89 -11.54 -22.50
CA GLY A 21 2.90 -12.14 -23.40
C GLY A 21 1.51 -12.36 -22.75
N LEU A 22 1.21 -11.65 -21.67
CA LEU A 22 -0.07 -11.79 -20.96
C LEU A 22 -1.04 -10.67 -21.37
N GLU A 23 -2.31 -11.04 -21.57
CA GLU A 23 -3.40 -10.10 -21.88
C GLU A 23 -3.54 -9.00 -20.82
N PRO A 24 -3.77 -7.74 -21.20
CA PRO A 24 -3.95 -6.63 -20.27
C PRO A 24 -5.23 -6.80 -19.44
N LEU A 25 -5.18 -6.41 -18.17
CA LEU A 25 -6.35 -6.43 -17.29
C LEU A 25 -7.19 -5.17 -17.46
N THR A 26 -8.52 -5.33 -17.41
CA THR A 26 -9.46 -4.21 -17.29
C THR A 26 -9.38 -3.57 -15.89
N LYS A 27 -9.99 -2.39 -15.73
CA LYS A 27 -10.04 -1.69 -14.43
C LYS A 27 -10.73 -2.49 -13.32
N LYS A 28 -11.78 -3.27 -13.65
CA LYS A 28 -12.47 -4.13 -12.69
C LYS A 28 -11.59 -5.30 -12.30
N GLU A 29 -10.93 -5.94 -13.26
CA GLU A 29 -10.04 -7.07 -13.01
C GLU A 29 -8.78 -6.67 -12.25
N PHE A 30 -8.19 -5.52 -12.55
CA PHE A 30 -7.05 -5.02 -11.79
C PHE A 30 -7.41 -4.71 -10.33
N ARG A 31 -8.62 -4.20 -10.07
CA ARG A 31 -9.14 -4.05 -8.70
C ARG A 31 -9.29 -5.39 -8.00
N LYS A 32 -9.79 -6.42 -8.70
CA LYS A 32 -9.90 -7.78 -8.18
C LYS A 32 -8.51 -8.37 -7.90
N TYR A 33 -7.57 -8.19 -8.83
CA TYR A 33 -6.17 -8.60 -8.70
C TYR A 33 -5.51 -7.96 -7.49
N THR A 34 -5.54 -6.63 -7.36
CA THR A 34 -4.93 -5.89 -6.22
C THR A 34 -5.53 -6.27 -4.87
N ARG A 35 -6.84 -6.57 -4.84
CA ARG A 35 -7.49 -7.13 -3.65
C ARG A 35 -6.94 -8.53 -3.33
N ASN A 36 -6.81 -9.38 -4.35
CA ASN A 36 -6.35 -10.76 -4.24
C ASN A 36 -4.84 -10.92 -4.01
N VAL A 37 -4.01 -9.93 -4.36
CA VAL A 37 -2.60 -9.95 -3.90
C VAL A 37 -2.51 -9.60 -2.44
N SER A 38 -3.41 -8.80 -1.87
CA SER A 38 -3.36 -8.47 -0.43
C SER A 38 -4.03 -9.54 0.44
N LYS A 39 -5.00 -10.28 -0.14
CA LYS A 39 -5.75 -11.33 0.53
C LYS A 39 -5.91 -12.56 -0.34
N ASP A 40 -5.78 -13.75 0.22
CA ASP A 40 -6.02 -14.99 -0.52
C ASP A 40 -7.51 -15.20 -0.86
N ALA A 41 -7.81 -16.27 -1.59
CA ALA A 41 -9.17 -16.63 -1.98
C ALA A 41 -10.11 -16.92 -0.78
N THR A 42 -9.55 -17.19 0.40
CA THR A 42 -10.28 -17.44 1.65
C THR A 42 -10.45 -16.17 2.50
N GLY A 43 -9.94 -15.03 2.03
CA GLY A 43 -10.00 -13.74 2.72
C GLY A 43 -8.93 -13.53 3.80
N ARG A 44 -8.01 -14.49 3.97
CA ARG A 44 -6.81 -14.33 4.82
C ARG A 44 -5.81 -13.42 4.15
N ASN A 45 -4.84 -12.92 4.91
CA ASN A 45 -3.77 -12.13 4.33
C ASN A 45 -2.93 -12.97 3.36
N ALA A 46 -2.39 -12.34 2.33
CA ALA A 46 -1.38 -12.99 1.51
C ALA A 46 -0.07 -13.17 2.32
N PRO A 47 0.75 -14.20 2.03
CA PRO A 47 1.95 -14.50 2.82
C PRO A 47 2.92 -13.33 2.98
N HIS A 48 3.05 -12.46 1.97
CA HIS A 48 3.92 -11.28 2.07
C HIS A 48 3.37 -10.21 3.01
N VAL A 49 2.05 -10.13 3.17
CA VAL A 49 1.40 -9.23 4.13
C VAL A 49 1.63 -9.75 5.54
N ASP A 50 1.47 -11.06 5.77
CA ASP A 50 1.76 -11.67 7.07
C ASP A 50 3.24 -11.52 7.45
N LYS A 51 4.16 -11.77 6.50
CA LYS A 51 5.60 -11.53 6.72
C LYS A 51 5.91 -10.08 7.08
N ALA A 52 5.21 -9.11 6.50
CA ALA A 52 5.37 -7.71 6.87
C ALA A 52 4.83 -7.41 8.28
N ILE A 53 3.71 -8.03 8.67
CA ILE A 53 3.15 -7.90 10.02
C ILE A 53 4.07 -8.54 11.06
N GLU A 54 4.60 -9.73 10.80
CA GLU A 54 5.57 -10.41 11.69
C GLU A 54 6.80 -9.54 11.93
N ARG A 55 7.41 -8.97 10.89
CA ARG A 55 8.51 -8.01 11.06
C ARG A 55 8.14 -6.80 11.93
N MET A 56 6.91 -6.29 11.79
CA MET A 56 6.43 -5.22 12.66
C MET A 56 6.27 -5.68 14.11
N LYS A 57 5.87 -6.94 14.36
CA LYS A 57 5.80 -7.48 15.73
C LYS A 57 7.18 -7.68 16.34
N GLU A 58 8.14 -8.15 15.56
CA GLU A 58 9.55 -8.28 15.98
C GLU A 58 10.13 -6.92 16.37
N THR A 59 9.78 -5.89 15.60
CA THR A 59 10.35 -4.54 15.77
C THR A 59 9.66 -3.72 16.85
N PHE A 60 8.32 -3.75 16.91
CA PHE A 60 7.49 -2.87 17.76
C PHE A 60 6.69 -3.60 18.84
N GLY A 61 6.87 -4.92 18.95
CA GLY A 61 6.09 -5.78 19.83
C GLY A 61 4.74 -6.21 19.26
N LYS A 62 4.14 -7.22 19.90
CA LYS A 62 2.87 -7.85 19.47
C LYS A 62 1.68 -6.86 19.43
N ASP A 63 1.76 -5.81 20.23
CA ASP A 63 0.75 -4.76 20.36
C ASP A 63 0.50 -3.97 19.08
N VAL A 64 1.42 -4.01 18.11
CA VAL A 64 1.28 -3.30 16.83
C VAL A 64 0.01 -3.72 16.05
N THR A 65 -0.50 -4.91 16.34
CA THR A 65 -1.74 -5.44 15.73
C THR A 65 -3.02 -4.96 16.42
N ARG A 66 -2.92 -4.50 17.67
CA ARG A 66 -4.03 -4.10 18.54
C ARG A 66 -4.14 -2.58 18.67
N LYS A 67 -3.00 -1.91 18.84
CA LYS A 67 -2.93 -0.45 19.00
C LYS A 67 -3.42 0.25 17.74
N LYS A 68 -4.18 1.31 17.96
CA LYS A 68 -4.64 2.22 16.91
C LYS A 68 -4.04 3.59 17.15
N LYS A 69 -3.82 4.30 16.05
CA LYS A 69 -3.31 5.67 16.03
C LYS A 69 -4.11 6.46 15.01
N GLU A 70 -4.31 7.75 15.27
CA GLU A 70 -4.94 8.64 14.32
C GLU A 70 -3.95 9.00 13.19
N CYS A 71 -4.43 8.93 11.95
CA CYS A 71 -3.65 9.41 10.81
C CYS A 71 -3.73 10.92 10.67
N PHE A 72 -2.60 11.62 10.79
CA PHE A 72 -2.49 13.08 10.67
C PHE A 72 -3.14 13.67 9.41
N ARG A 73 -3.07 12.95 8.28
CA ARG A 73 -3.63 13.42 6.99
C ARG A 73 -5.13 13.19 6.81
N CYS A 74 -5.74 12.24 7.50
CA CYS A 74 -7.16 11.89 7.25
C CYS A 74 -8.02 11.80 8.51
N GLY A 75 -7.46 12.05 9.69
CA GLY A 75 -8.17 12.01 10.98
C GLY A 75 -8.75 10.66 11.37
N LYS A 76 -8.41 9.57 10.66
CA LYS A 76 -8.98 8.23 10.94
C LYS A 76 -8.08 7.46 11.88
N ASN A 77 -8.69 6.87 12.92
CA ASN A 77 -8.05 5.89 13.78
C ASN A 77 -7.84 4.56 13.05
N LYS A 78 -6.59 4.17 12.87
CA LYS A 78 -6.16 2.99 12.11
C LYS A 78 -5.21 2.12 12.92
N LYS A 79 -5.12 0.83 12.60
CA LYS A 79 -4.14 -0.05 13.26
C LYS A 79 -2.72 0.41 12.93
N LEU A 80 -1.77 0.21 13.83
CA LEU A 80 -0.37 0.58 13.56
C LEU A 80 0.21 -0.12 12.32
N THR A 81 -0.26 -1.33 12.00
CA THR A 81 0.10 -2.06 10.76
C THR A 81 -0.37 -1.37 9.47
N GLU A 82 -1.28 -0.39 9.55
CA GLU A 82 -1.74 0.42 8.42
C GLU A 82 -0.90 1.69 8.19
N PHE A 83 0.13 1.92 9.00
CA PHE A 83 1.07 3.03 8.86
C PHE A 83 2.37 2.59 8.20
N VAL A 84 3.03 3.53 7.54
CA VAL A 84 4.34 3.26 6.92
C VAL A 84 5.39 3.20 8.01
N CYS A 85 6.13 2.09 8.09
CA CYS A 85 7.34 2.00 8.88
C CYS A 85 8.49 2.62 8.09
N ARG A 86 9.28 3.49 8.72
CA ARG A 86 10.52 4.05 8.19
C ARG A 86 11.64 3.83 9.17
N TYR A 87 12.88 3.97 8.73
CA TYR A 87 14.02 4.09 9.62
C TYR A 87 14.31 5.58 9.78
N ASP A 88 14.35 6.06 11.02
CA ASP A 88 14.83 7.39 11.37
C ASP A 88 16.22 7.24 11.99
N GLY A 89 17.24 7.47 11.17
CA GLY A 89 18.61 7.11 11.51
C GLY A 89 18.76 5.60 11.74
N LYS A 90 18.94 5.21 13.01
CA LYS A 90 19.18 3.81 13.41
C LYS A 90 17.91 3.09 13.90
N GLU A 91 16.83 3.83 14.20
CA GLU A 91 15.65 3.23 14.82
C GLU A 91 14.46 3.18 13.85
N PRO A 92 13.76 2.04 13.79
CA PRO A 92 12.52 1.94 13.03
C PRO A 92 11.42 2.72 13.75
N VAL A 93 10.73 3.59 13.02
CA VAL A 93 9.64 4.44 13.51
C VAL A 93 8.37 4.25 12.68
N ILE A 94 7.22 4.30 13.37
CA ILE A 94 5.91 4.27 12.74
C ILE A 94 5.47 5.70 12.41
N ASN A 95 5.34 5.98 11.12
CA ASN A 95 4.99 7.31 10.62
C ASN A 95 3.61 7.80 11.18
N ASN A 96 3.38 9.12 11.12
CA ASN A 96 2.12 9.77 11.49
C ASN A 96 1.07 9.72 10.37
N VAL A 97 1.47 9.33 9.16
CA VAL A 97 0.62 9.24 7.98
C VAL A 97 0.39 7.78 7.61
N CYS A 98 -0.88 7.38 7.42
CA CYS A 98 -1.22 6.01 7.04
C CYS A 98 -0.75 5.68 5.62
N LYS A 99 -0.54 4.38 5.33
CA LYS A 99 -0.10 3.85 4.02
C LYS A 99 -0.91 4.39 2.84
N GLN A 100 -2.22 4.52 3.02
CA GLN A 100 -3.11 5.03 1.98
C GLN A 100 -2.86 6.51 1.67
N CYS A 101 -2.73 7.35 2.71
CA CYS A 101 -2.46 8.77 2.55
C CYS A 101 -1.04 9.03 2.03
N GLU A 102 -0.08 8.21 2.44
CA GLU A 102 1.28 8.27 1.93
C GLU A 102 1.35 7.85 0.47
N SER A 103 0.64 6.78 0.08
CA SER A 103 0.53 6.37 -1.32
C SER A 103 -0.07 7.47 -2.20
N LYS A 104 -1.09 8.19 -1.71
CA LYS A 104 -1.61 9.37 -2.40
C LYS A 104 -0.54 10.45 -2.56
N ARG A 105 0.18 10.81 -1.48
CA ARG A 105 1.27 11.80 -1.49
C ARG A 105 2.36 11.45 -2.49
N THR A 106 2.88 10.23 -2.43
CA THR A 106 3.91 9.75 -3.36
C THR A 106 3.43 9.82 -4.80
N SER A 107 2.16 9.51 -5.03
CA SER A 107 1.62 9.55 -6.38
C SER A 107 1.38 10.97 -6.90
N GLU A 108 0.98 11.91 -6.04
CA GLU A 108 0.90 13.34 -6.36
C GLU A 108 2.27 13.89 -6.74
N TRP A 109 3.30 13.56 -5.95
CA TRP A 109 4.69 13.93 -6.24
C TRP A 109 5.22 13.33 -7.54
N ALA A 110 4.87 12.06 -7.84
CA ALA A 110 5.29 11.43 -9.10
C ALA A 110 4.65 12.10 -10.33
N LYS A 111 3.44 12.65 -10.19
CA LYS A 111 2.77 13.40 -11.27
C LYS A 111 3.45 14.74 -11.54
N SER A 112 3.76 15.50 -10.49
CA SER A 112 4.38 16.83 -10.66
C SER A 112 5.77 16.78 -11.32
N ARG A 113 6.48 15.64 -11.21
CA ARG A 113 7.74 15.42 -11.93
C ARG A 113 7.58 15.05 -13.41
N LYS A 114 6.42 14.53 -13.83
CA LYS A 114 6.16 14.16 -15.23
C LYS A 114 5.55 15.30 -16.05
N SER A 115 5.01 16.32 -15.39
CA SER A 115 4.53 17.56 -16.02
C SER A 115 5.64 18.61 -16.17
N ARG A 116 6.87 18.29 -15.73
CA ARG A 116 8.10 19.00 -16.05
C ARG A 116 8.82 18.23 -17.14
#